data_AF-A0A967CRT0-F1
#
_entry.id   AF-A0A967CRT0-F1
#
_cell.length_a   1.000
_cell.length_b   1.000
_cell.length_c   1.000
_cell.angle_alpha   90.00
_cell.angle_beta   90.00
_cell.angle_gamma   90.00
#
_symmetry.space_group_name_H-M   'P 1'
#
loop_
_entity.id
_entity.type
_entity.pdbx_description
1 polymer ?
#
loop_
_entity_poly.entity_id
_entity_poly.type
_entity_poly.pdbx_seq_one_letter_code
_entity_poly.pdbx_strand_id
1 'polypeptide(L)' 'DRVAQRTGSDQHLKAWLSADSGRSFALQVLGQVSGDNDQPRLAQHGERMVAVWRNPKQTQVHEIRF' A
#
# COMPACT_ATOMS: atom_id res chain seq x y z
N ASP A 1 20.13 -19.68 -23.97
CA ASP A 1 18.78 -19.14 -23.74
C ASP A 1 18.76 -18.17 -22.57
N ARG A 2 18.33 -16.94 -22.85
CA ARG A 2 18.25 -15.86 -21.86
C ARG A 2 17.02 -16.11 -21.00
N VAL A 3 17.24 -16.36 -19.71
CA VAL A 3 16.19 -16.29 -18.69
C VAL A 3 15.55 -14.91 -18.82
N ALA A 4 14.28 -14.87 -19.22
CA ALA A 4 13.49 -13.65 -19.20
C ALA A 4 13.46 -13.16 -17.74
N GLN A 5 14.25 -12.13 -17.45
CA GLN A 5 14.07 -11.34 -16.24
C GLN A 5 12.64 -10.80 -16.33
N ARG A 6 11.75 -11.36 -15.52
CA ARG A 6 10.46 -10.74 -15.22
C ARG A 6 10.83 -9.40 -14.57
N THR A 7 10.87 -8.32 -15.35
CA THR A 7 10.92 -6.96 -14.82
C THR A 7 9.72 -6.86 -13.91
N GLY A 8 9.94 -6.97 -12.59
CA GLY A 8 8.86 -7.03 -11.62
C GLY A 8 8.00 -5.79 -11.82
N SER A 9 6.75 -5.97 -12.22
CA SER A 9 5.83 -4.85 -12.44
C SER A 9 5.87 -3.93 -11.23
N ASP A 10 5.93 -2.63 -11.45
CA ASP A 10 5.79 -1.69 -10.35
C ASP A 10 4.41 -1.86 -9.73
N GLN A 11 4.39 -2.11 -8.43
CA GLN A 11 3.19 -2.31 -7.66
C GLN A 11 2.98 -1.07 -6.80
N HIS A 12 1.73 -0.62 -6.75
CA HIS A 12 1.34 0.55 -5.98
C HIS A 12 0.38 0.16 -4.86
N LEU A 13 0.66 0.65 -3.66
CA LEU A 13 -0.31 0.65 -2.58
C LEU A 13 -1.19 1.88 -2.72
N LYS A 14 -2.48 1.64 -2.93
CA LYS A 14 -3.51 2.68 -3.08
C LYS A 14 -4.55 2.54 -1.98
N ALA A 15 -5.05 3.67 -1.50
CA ALA A 15 -6.15 3.74 -0.56
C ALA A 15 -7.25 4.66 -1.10
N TRP A 16 -8.50 4.22 -0.99
CA TRP A 16 -9.67 5.07 -1.17
C TRP A 16 -10.12 5.55 0.21
N LEU A 17 -10.03 6.85 0.45
CA LEU A 17 -10.34 7.44 1.75
C LEU A 17 -11.63 8.24 1.66
N SER A 18 -12.50 8.06 2.66
CA SER A 18 -13.74 8.82 2.80
C SER A 18 -13.71 9.61 4.10
N ALA A 19 -13.97 10.91 3.99
CA ALA A 19 -14.15 11.81 5.13
C ALA A 19 -15.64 12.03 5.46
N ASP A 20 -16.56 11.38 4.74
CA ASP A 20 -17.99 11.66 4.77
C ASP A 20 -18.86 10.41 4.96
N SER A 21 -18.35 9.48 5.79
CA SER A 21 -19.02 8.21 6.14
C SER A 21 -19.32 7.31 4.93
N GLY A 22 -18.44 7.33 3.93
CA GLY A 22 -18.49 6.45 2.76
C GLY A 22 -19.36 6.96 1.63
N ARG A 23 -19.78 8.24 1.63
CA ARG A 23 -20.56 8.81 0.52
C ARG A 23 -19.69 9.16 -0.67
N SER A 24 -18.46 9.63 -0.42
CA SER A 24 -17.46 9.92 -1.44
C SER A 24 -16.08 9.41 -1.03
N PHE A 25 -15.22 9.18 -2.03
CA PHE A 25 -13.88 8.67 -1.82
C PHE A 25 -12.85 9.42 -2.66
N ALA A 26 -11.73 9.75 -2.05
CA ALA A 26 -10.53 10.24 -2.73
C ALA A 26 -9.49 9.11 -2.83
N LEU A 27 -8.90 8.94 -4.01
CA LEU A 27 -7.82 7.98 -4.22
C LEU A 27 -6.48 8.60 -3.81
N GLN A 28 -5.77 7.94 -2.90
CA GLN A 28 -4.41 8.28 -2.50
C GLN A 28 -3.45 7.14 -2.82
N VAL A 29 -2.31 7.47 -3.43
CA VAL A 29 -1.18 6.53 -3.55
C VAL A 29 -0.34 6.66 -2.27
N LEU A 30 -0.23 5.57 -1.51
CA LEU A 30 0.53 5.54 -0.26
C LEU A 30 1.99 5.16 -0.50
N GLY A 31 2.25 4.26 -1.44
CA GLY A 31 3.62 3.82 -1.73
C GLY A 31 3.74 3.01 -3.01
N GLN A 32 4.98 2.70 -3.39
CA GLN A 32 5.33 1.89 -4.55
C GLN A 32 6.48 0.95 -4.21
N VAL A 33 6.46 -0.24 -4.80
CA VAL A 33 7.57 -1.21 -4.77
C VAL A 33 7.75 -1.86 -6.14
N SER A 34 8.99 -2.20 -6.47
CA SER A 34 9.31 -3.04 -7.61
C SER A 34 9.23 -4.52 -7.20
N GLY A 35 8.56 -5.34 -8.02
CA GLY A 35 8.50 -6.79 -7.80
C GLY A 35 7.45 -7.23 -6.79
N ASP A 36 7.61 -8.46 -6.30
CA ASP A 36 6.58 -9.13 -5.51
C ASP A 36 6.35 -8.41 -4.16
N ASN A 37 5.08 -8.32 -3.77
CA ASN A 37 4.63 -7.76 -2.49
C ASN A 37 3.52 -8.62 -1.89
N ASP A 38 3.26 -8.45 -0.60
CA ASP A 38 2.13 -9.08 0.07
C ASP A 38 0.88 -8.19 0.08
N GLN A 39 -0.24 -8.76 0.52
CA GLN A 39 -1.46 -8.01 0.75
C GLN A 39 -1.25 -7.02 1.91
N PRO A 40 -1.52 -5.71 1.72
CA PRO A 40 -1.40 -4.73 2.81
C PRO A 40 -2.39 -5.03 3.94
N ARG A 41 -1.98 -4.70 5.17
CA ARG A 41 -2.79 -4.85 6.39
C ARG A 41 -3.01 -3.50 7.04
N LEU A 42 -4.24 -3.24 7.49
CA LEU A 42 -4.54 -2.08 8.31
C LEU A 42 -4.24 -2.37 9.77
N ALA A 43 -3.65 -1.40 10.45
CA ALA A 43 -3.45 -1.41 11.89
C ALA A 43 -3.86 -0.06 12.47
N GLN A 44 -4.45 -0.08 13.66
CA GLN A 44 -4.89 1.11 14.37
C GLN A 44 -4.44 1.05 15.83
N HIS A 45 -4.00 2.19 16.36
CA HIS A 45 -3.70 2.37 17.77
C HIS A 45 -4.15 3.77 18.22
N GLY A 46 -5.22 3.82 19.02
CA GLY A 46 -5.91 5.06 19.32
C GLY A 46 -6.45 5.71 18.04
N GLU A 47 -6.15 7.00 17.85
CA GLU A 47 -6.54 7.76 16.66
C GLU A 47 -5.62 7.53 15.46
N ARG A 48 -4.45 6.90 15.66
CA ARG A 48 -3.49 6.66 14.58
C ARG A 48 -3.86 5.41 13.81
N MET A 49 -4.02 5.55 12.51
CA MET A 49 -4.21 4.44 11.56
C MET A 49 -3.04 4.35 10.58
N VAL A 50 -2.59 3.14 10.28
CA VAL A 50 -1.50 2.89 9.33
C VAL A 50 -1.83 1.72 8.40
N ALA A 51 -1.31 1.77 7.17
CA ALA A 51 -1.19 0.62 6.28
C ALA A 51 0.22 0.04 6.41
N VAL A 52 0.29 -1.24 6.75
CA VAL A 52 1.53 -2.02 6.78
C VAL A 52 1.60 -2.85 5.50
N TRP A 53 2.67 -2.70 4.75
CA TRP A 53 2.85 -3.37 3.45
C TRP A 53 4.26 -3.92 3.32
N ARG A 54 4.39 -5.22 3.05
CA ARG A 54 5.68 -5.91 3.12
C ARG A 54 6.06 -6.51 1.78
N ASN A 55 7.35 -6.63 1.60
CA ASN A 55 7.95 -7.47 0.57
C ASN A 55 9.12 -8.26 1.19
N PRO A 56 9.76 -9.17 0.45
CA PRO A 56 10.88 -9.95 0.99
C PRO A 56 12.08 -9.14 1.48
N LYS A 57 12.19 -7.86 1.10
CA LYS A 57 13.32 -6.98 1.45
C LYS A 57 13.01 -6.04 2.63
N GLN A 58 11.76 -5.63 2.80
CA GLN A 58 11.38 -4.59 3.76
C GLN A 58 9.90 -4.63 4.18
N THR A 59 9.62 -3.99 5.32
CA THR A 59 8.28 -3.60 5.73
C THR A 59 8.15 -2.08 5.59
N GLN A 60 7.15 -1.63 4.84
CA GLN A 60 6.76 -0.22 4.77
C GLN A 60 5.55 0.02 5.68
N VAL A 61 5.53 1.18 6.33
CA VAL A 61 4.40 1.63 7.15
C VAL A 61 4.00 3.03 6.70
N HIS A 62 2.76 3.16 6.25
CA HIS A 62 2.21 4.40 5.73
C HIS A 62 1.08 4.89 6.64
N GLU A 63 1.23 6.08 7.20
CA GLU A 63 0.15 6.68 7.99
C GLU A 63 -1.03 7.08 7.09
N ILE A 64 -2.24 6.75 7.53
CA ILE A 64 -3.47 7.14 6.85
C ILE A 64 -4.01 8.38 7.55
N ARG A 65 -4.16 9.46 6.79
CA ARG A 65 -4.68 10.74 7.24
C ARG A 65 -5.96 11.04 6.47
N PHE A 66 -7.01 11.43 7.17
CA PHE A 66 -8.32 11.76 6.63
C PHE A 66 -8.52 13.27 6.53
#